data_AF-A0A7C3DDP7-F1
#
_entry.id   AF-A0A7C3DDP7-F1
#
_cell.length_a   1.000
_cell.length_b   1.000
_cell.length_c   1.000
_cell.angle_alpha   90.00
_cell.angle_beta   90.00
_cell.angle_gamma   90.00
#
_symmetry.space_group_name_H-M   'P 1'
#
loop_
_entity.id
_entity.type
_entity.pdbx_description
1 polymer ?
#
loop_
_entity_poly.entity_id
_entity_poly.type
_entity_poly.pdbx_seq_one_letter_code
_entity_poly.pdbx_strand_id
1 'polypeptide(L)' 'MNPKIDISVEHHSDVAVVKVAGEVDLYSSPELRQAVLREAERRPSKLIVDLTGVQYMD' A
#
# COMPACT_ATOMS: atom_id res chain seq x y z
N MET A 1 -9.84 -14.30 13.19
CA MET A 1 -9.45 -14.00 11.79
C MET A 1 -8.83 -12.62 11.82
N ASN A 2 -7.58 -12.45 11.40
CA ASN A 2 -7.05 -11.11 11.19
C ASN A 2 -7.85 -10.47 10.05
N PRO A 3 -8.22 -9.18 10.15
CA PRO A 3 -8.77 -8.47 9.02
C PRO A 3 -7.75 -8.54 7.88
N LYS A 4 -8.23 -8.94 6.70
CA LYS A 4 -7.37 -9.14 5.54
C LYS A 4 -7.13 -7.78 4.89
N ILE A 5 -5.89 -7.30 4.93
CA ILE A 5 -5.47 -6.18 4.09
C ILE A 5 -5.35 -6.69 2.65
N ASP A 6 -5.80 -5.89 1.70
CA ASP A 6 -5.58 -6.12 0.27
C ASP A 6 -4.69 -5.00 -0.26
N ILE A 7 -3.61 -5.38 -0.94
CA ILE A 7 -2.63 -4.46 -1.49
C ILE A 7 -2.44 -4.81 -2.96
N SER A 8 -2.64 -3.82 -3.82
CA SER A 8 -2.33 -3.90 -5.24
C SER A 8 -1.47 -2.72 -5.67
N VAL A 9 -0.73 -2.87 -6.76
CA VAL A 9 0.10 -1.80 -7.32
C VAL A 9 -0.27 -1.59 -8.78
N GLU A 10 -0.53 -0.35 -9.13
CA GLU A 10 -0.68 0.09 -10.52
C GLU A 10 0.50 0.96 -10.92
N HIS A 11 1.04 0.71 -12.10
CA HIS A 11 2.10 1.53 -12.70
C HIS A 11 1.53 2.35 -13.85
N HIS A 12 1.65 3.67 -13.73
CA HIS A 12 1.23 4.64 -14.75
C HIS A 12 2.46 5.42 -15.20
N SER A 13 3.05 5.02 -16.33
CA SER A 13 4.36 5.53 -16.78
C SER A 13 5.43 5.38 -15.67
N ASP A 14 5.98 6.48 -15.16
CA ASP A 14 6.97 6.50 -14.08
C ASP A 14 6.36 6.82 -12.71
N VAL A 15 5.06 6.56 -12.55
CA VAL A 15 4.32 6.71 -11.30
C VAL A 15 3.88 5.34 -10.81
N ALA A 16 4.13 5.06 -9.54
CA ALA A 16 3.61 3.88 -8.85
C ALA A 16 2.48 4.28 -7.90
N VAL A 17 1.35 3.56 -7.97
CA VAL A 17 0.20 3.75 -7.08
C VAL A 17 -0.03 2.46 -6.30
N VAL A 18 0.25 2.48 -5.01
CA VAL A 18 -0.02 1.37 -4.07
C VAL A 18 -1.43 1.56 -3.53
N LYS A 19 -2.38 0.73 -3.95
CA LYS A 19 -3.76 0.77 -3.48
C LYS A 19 -3.93 -0.17 -2.31
N VAL A 20 -4.56 0.33 -1.25
CA VAL A 20 -4.76 -0.39 0.00
C VAL A 20 -6.25 -0.44 0.32
N ALA A 21 -6.75 -1.63 0.65
CA ALA A 21 -8.10 -1.83 1.14
C ALA A 21 -8.14 -2.72 2.39
N GLY A 22 -9.16 -2.52 3.23
CA GLY A 22 -9.35 -3.26 4.48
C GLY A 22 -8.91 -2.47 5.71
N GLU A 23 -8.30 -3.14 6.69
CA GLU A 23 -7.89 -2.54 7.96
C GLU A 23 -6.36 -2.53 8.11
N VAL A 24 -5.81 -1.40 8.53
CA VAL A 24 -4.38 -1.22 8.79
C VAL A 24 -4.13 -1.17 10.29
N ASP A 25 -3.43 -2.16 10.83
CA ASP A 25 -3.13 -2.30 12.25
C ASP A 25 -1.68 -2.75 12.49
N LEU A 26 -1.31 -3.05 13.73
CA LEU A 26 0.02 -3.54 14.10
C LEU A 26 0.43 -4.83 13.34
N TYR A 27 -0.52 -5.66 12.95
CA TYR A 27 -0.28 -6.92 12.25
C TYR A 27 -0.24 -6.77 10.73
N SER A 28 -1.03 -5.86 10.14
CA SER A 28 -1.07 -5.63 8.69
C SER A 28 -0.12 -4.53 8.20
N SER A 29 0.27 -3.59 9.08
CA SER A 29 1.23 -2.52 8.73
C SER A 29 2.60 -3.00 8.25
N PRO A 30 3.18 -4.14 8.72
CA PRO A 30 4.41 -4.66 8.14
C PRO A 30 4.28 -5.04 6.66
N GLU A 31 3.13 -5.57 6.24
CA GLU A 31 2.86 -5.96 4.86
C GLU A 31 2.77 -4.71 3.95
N LEU A 32 2.00 -3.70 4.39
CA LEU A 32 1.91 -2.42 3.69
C LEU A 32 3.28 -1.75 3.57
N ARG A 33 4.05 -1.71 4.66
CA ARG A 33 5.41 -1.14 4.65
C ARG A 33 6.29 -1.84 3.62
N GLN A 34 6.27 -3.17 3.56
CA GLN A 34 7.08 -3.90 2.58
C GLN A 34 6.65 -3.58 1.14
N ALA A 35 5.35 -3.46 0.86
CA ALA A 35 4.87 -3.09 -0.47
C ALA A 35 5.34 -1.69 -0.90
N VAL A 36 5.20 -0.71 -0.01
CA VAL A 36 5.65 0.67 -0.27
C VAL A 36 7.16 0.74 -0.48
N LEU A 37 7.96 0.05 0.35
CA LEU A 37 9.42 0.04 0.21
C LEU A 37 9.88 -0.59 -1.11
N ARG A 38 9.26 -1.70 -1.52
CA ARG A 38 9.56 -2.36 -2.81
C ARG A 38 9.35 -1.42 -4.00
N GLU A 39 8.28 -0.63 -3.99
CA GLU A 39 8.03 0.34 -5.06
C GLU A 39 8.93 1.57 -4.94
N ALA A 40 9.26 2.03 -3.74
CA ALA A 40 10.22 3.12 -3.52
C ALA A 40 11.63 2.79 -4.03
N GLU A 41 12.08 1.53 -3.86
CA GLU A 41 13.38 1.05 -4.35
C GLU A 41 13.52 1.14 -5.87
N ARG A 42 12.41 1.08 -6.60
CA ARG A 42 12.37 1.27 -8.06
C ARG A 42 12.56 2.73 -8.49
N ARG A 43 12.57 3.67 -7.53
CA ARG A 43 12.73 5.12 -7.74
C ARG A 43 11.79 5.71 -8.78
N PRO A 44 10.46 5.49 -8.69
CA PRO A 44 9.52 6.15 -9.58
C PRO A 44 9.57 7.67 -9.38
N SER A 45 9.30 8.46 -10.42
CA SER A 45 9.14 9.92 -10.30
C SER A 45 8.11 10.32 -9.23
N LYS A 46 7.08 9.48 -9.00
CA LYS A 46 6.10 9.63 -7.91
C LYS A 46 5.68 8.27 -7.38
N LEU A 47 5.53 8.19 -6.05
CA LEU A 47 4.90 7.07 -5.36
C LEU A 47 3.68 7.59 -4.60
N ILE A 48 2.51 7.06 -4.94
CA ILE A 48 1.24 7.42 -4.31
C ILE A 48 0.77 6.20 -3.51
N VAL A 49 0.38 6.41 -2.26
CA VAL A 49 -0.32 5.40 -1.47
C VAL A 49 -1.79 5.81 -1.41
N ASP A 50 -2.64 5.04 -2.08
CA ASP A 50 -4.08 5.26 -2.11
C ASP A 50 -4.73 4.46 -0.97
N LEU A 51 -5.15 5.20 0.05
CA LEU A 51 -5.80 4.67 1.25
C LEU A 51 -7.33 4.78 1.19
N THR A 52 -7.92 5.14 0.04
CA THR A 52 -9.37 5.36 -0.09
C THR A 52 -10.17 4.09 0.21
N GLY A 53 -9.58 2.89 0.04
CA GLY A 53 -10.17 1.61 0.41
C GLY A 53 -9.96 1.18 1.86
N VAL A 54 -9.19 1.94 2.65
CA VAL A 54 -8.92 1.63 4.05
C VAL A 54 -10.09 2.09 4.91
N GLN A 55 -10.67 1.14 5.66
CA GLN A 55 -11.85 1.36 6.48
C GLN A 55 -11.49 1.77 7.92
N TYR A 56 -10.29 1.39 8.37
CA TYR A 56 -9.76 1.69 9.69
C TYR A 56 -8.23 1.68 9.68
N MET A 57 -7.60 2.59 10.43
CA MET A 57 -6.15 2.67 10.63
C MET A 57 -5.85 3.10 12.07
N ASP A 58 -5.01 2.33 12.78
CA ASP A 58 -4.45 2.64 14.11
C ASP A 58 -3.08 3.34 14.01
#